data_AF-A0A151E432-F1
#
_entry.id   AF-A0A151E432-F1
#
_cell.length_a   1.000
_cell.length_b   1.000
_cell.length_c   1.000
_cell.angle_alpha   90.00
_cell.angle_beta   90.00
_cell.angle_gamma   90.00
#
_symmetry.space_group_name_H-M   'P 1'
#
loop_
_entity.id
_entity.type
_entity.pdbx_description
1 polymer ?
#
loop_
_entity_poly.entity_id
_entity_poly.type
_entity_poly.pdbx_seq_one_letter_code
_entity_poly.pdbx_strand_id
1 'polypeptide(L)'
;MKIKKLQMSVGILVLLVIFVCGCNEQKDNDSKENDNGETSGNEFRMNTSQLYNDIDVQTDYDTFMTMNYKSMDEGDRLIFMDTISSIRFLNDVDATEITFRITVGETGWKAITFFFTGNITSSYKISDFVRITLTIKHVTMSDVQGMDVDIEIFDEAWESEEYYRSHMTTLTGGSYPMPIDIIEKI
;
A
#
# COMPACT_ATOMS: atom_id res chain seq x y z
N MET A 1 7.92 37.24 51.69
CA MET A 1 8.17 38.56 51.08
C MET A 1 8.06 38.40 49.56
N LYS A 2 7.28 39.25 48.89
CA LYS A 2 6.81 39.12 47.51
C LYS A 2 7.95 39.22 46.49
N ILE A 3 7.99 38.35 45.48
CA ILE A 3 8.65 38.62 44.19
C ILE A 3 7.65 38.34 43.07
N LYS A 4 7.71 39.23 42.07
CA LYS A 4 6.66 39.69 41.16
C LYS A 4 6.40 38.74 39.98
N LYS A 5 5.17 38.82 39.47
CA LYS A 5 4.74 38.37 38.13
C LYS A 5 5.59 39.03 37.03
N LEU A 6 5.85 38.31 35.95
CA LEU A 6 6.04 38.92 34.64
C LEU A 6 5.29 38.10 33.60
N GLN A 7 4.20 38.68 33.08
CA GLN A 7 3.59 38.25 31.83
C GLN A 7 4.39 38.84 30.68
N MET A 8 4.65 38.05 29.64
CA MET A 8 4.89 38.58 28.30
C MET A 8 4.06 37.77 27.32
N SER A 9 2.94 38.38 26.94
CA SER A 9 2.14 38.01 25.78
C SER A 9 2.89 38.45 24.53
N VAL A 10 3.25 37.52 23.64
CA VAL A 10 3.66 37.85 22.26
C VAL A 10 2.54 37.36 21.36
N GLY A 11 1.69 38.30 20.95
CA GLY A 11 0.68 38.09 19.92
C GLY A 11 1.37 38.02 18.57
N ILE A 12 1.14 36.93 17.84
CA ILE A 12 1.44 36.85 16.41
C ILE A 12 0.11 37.05 15.68
N LEU A 13 -0.05 38.26 15.15
CA LEU A 13 -1.07 38.64 14.19
C LEU A 13 -0.59 38.19 12.81
N VAL A 14 -1.02 37.01 12.34
CA VAL A 14 -0.79 36.63 10.93
C VAL A 14 -1.91 37.23 10.10
N LEU A 15 -1.57 38.34 9.46
CA LEU A 15 -2.37 39.03 8.46
C LEU A 15 -2.18 38.27 7.13
N LEU A 16 -3.11 37.39 6.77
CA LEU A 16 -3.11 36.72 5.47
C LEU A 16 -3.98 37.51 4.50
N VAL A 17 -3.31 38.32 3.67
CA VAL A 17 -3.90 39.14 2.62
C VAL A 17 -4.35 38.23 1.47
N ILE A 18 -5.59 38.44 1.04
CA ILE A 18 -6.24 37.80 -0.10
C ILE A 18 -5.84 38.54 -1.38
N PHE A 19 -5.43 37.81 -2.42
CA PHE A 19 -5.50 38.19 -3.85
C PHE A 19 -6.01 36.95 -4.59
N VAL A 20 -7.31 36.82 -4.88
CA VAL A 20 -8.08 37.37 -6.02
C VAL A 20 -7.60 36.85 -7.38
N CYS A 21 -8.47 35.98 -7.92
CA CYS A 21 -8.88 35.77 -9.31
C CYS A 21 -7.83 35.60 -10.42
N GLY A 22 -7.91 34.41 -11.04
CA GLY A 22 -7.60 34.19 -12.44
C GLY A 22 -8.49 33.07 -12.99
N CYS A 23 -9.79 33.34 -13.17
CA CYS A 23 -10.62 32.55 -14.07
C CYS A 23 -10.10 32.76 -15.49
N ASN A 24 -9.44 31.77 -16.08
CA ASN A 24 -9.27 31.70 -17.53
C ASN A 24 -10.36 30.79 -18.07
N GLU A 25 -11.42 31.44 -18.55
CA GLU A 25 -12.47 30.84 -19.36
C GLU A 25 -11.92 30.75 -20.80
N GLN A 26 -11.49 29.56 -21.23
CA GLN A 26 -11.18 29.30 -22.63
C GLN A 26 -12.19 28.28 -23.16
N LYS A 27 -13.06 28.78 -24.04
CA LYS A 27 -14.10 28.04 -24.73
C LYS A 27 -13.52 27.18 -25.86
N ASP A 28 -14.03 25.97 -25.89
CA ASP A 28 -14.42 25.16 -27.06
C ASP A 28 -13.38 24.93 -28.15
N ASN A 29 -12.78 23.73 -28.11
CA ASN A 29 -12.43 22.99 -29.32
C ASN A 29 -12.96 21.56 -29.21
N ASP A 30 -13.89 21.25 -30.10
CA ASP A 30 -14.37 19.90 -30.44
C ASP A 30 -13.21 18.91 -30.47
N SER A 31 -13.16 18.04 -29.46
CA SER A 31 -12.30 16.86 -29.43
C SER A 31 -13.22 15.65 -29.50
N LYS A 32 -13.13 14.96 -30.63
CA LYS A 32 -13.82 13.70 -30.91
C LYS A 32 -13.57 12.71 -29.77
N GLU A 33 -14.66 12.16 -29.24
CA GLU A 33 -14.69 10.91 -28.48
C GLU A 33 -13.89 9.85 -29.24
N ASN A 34 -12.79 9.43 -28.63
CA ASN A 34 -12.35 8.04 -28.63
C ASN A 34 -12.12 7.72 -27.16
N ASP A 35 -13.23 7.55 -26.44
CA ASP A 35 -13.26 7.07 -25.06
C ASP A 35 -12.98 5.57 -25.09
N ASN A 36 -11.70 5.23 -25.24
CA ASN A 36 -11.21 3.96 -24.73
C ASN A 36 -11.09 4.16 -23.22
N GLY A 37 -12.19 3.96 -22.51
CA GLY A 37 -12.31 4.13 -21.06
C GLY A 37 -11.29 3.29 -20.31
N GLU A 38 -10.09 3.83 -20.18
CA GLU A 38 -9.06 3.40 -19.26
C GLU A 38 -9.46 4.01 -17.91
N THR A 39 -10.09 3.21 -17.06
CA THR A 39 -10.34 3.52 -15.65
C THR A 39 -9.00 3.85 -14.99
N SER A 40 -8.57 5.11 -15.05
CA SER A 40 -7.31 5.53 -14.47
C SER A 40 -7.50 5.71 -12.97
N GLY A 41 -7.19 4.68 -12.20
CA GLY A 41 -6.98 4.83 -10.77
C GLY A 41 -5.89 5.87 -10.49
N ASN A 42 -5.94 6.46 -9.30
CA ASN A 42 -4.92 7.37 -8.81
C ASN A 42 -3.60 6.62 -8.56
N GLU A 43 -2.47 7.32 -8.65
CA GLU A 43 -1.15 6.76 -8.34
C GLU A 43 -0.66 7.24 -6.96
N PHE A 44 -0.30 6.30 -6.09
CA PHE A 44 0.24 6.56 -4.76
C PHE A 44 1.68 6.05 -4.66
N ARG A 45 2.57 6.88 -4.14
CA ARG A 45 3.99 6.53 -3.94
C ARG A 45 4.27 6.38 -2.46
N MET A 46 4.58 5.16 -2.02
CA MET A 46 4.75 4.85 -0.60
C MET A 46 5.96 3.98 -0.32
N ASN A 47 6.60 4.17 0.82
CA ASN A 47 7.52 3.20 1.41
C ASN A 47 6.81 2.33 2.47
N THR A 48 7.54 1.44 3.14
CA THR A 48 6.99 0.55 4.18
C THR A 48 6.32 1.31 5.31
N SER A 49 6.86 2.46 5.73
CA SER A 49 6.29 3.25 6.82
C SER A 49 4.95 3.86 6.43
N GLN A 50 4.87 4.42 5.21
CA GLN A 50 3.64 5.02 4.70
C GLN A 50 2.57 3.94 4.48
N LEU A 51 2.91 2.86 3.78
CA LEU A 51 1.97 1.77 3.50
C LEU A 51 1.46 1.11 4.78
N TYR A 52 2.34 0.83 5.75
CA TYR A 52 1.92 0.25 7.03
C TYR A 52 0.94 1.15 7.80
N ASN A 53 1.13 2.46 7.76
CA ASN A 53 0.23 3.41 8.41
C ASN A 53 -1.08 3.60 7.64
N ASP A 54 -1.10 3.29 6.34
CA ASP A 54 -2.27 3.40 5.49
C ASP A 54 -3.24 2.22 5.65
N ILE A 55 -2.74 1.04 6.06
CA ILE A 55 -3.58 -0.13 6.31
C ILE A 55 -4.50 0.12 7.52
N ASP A 56 -5.79 -0.15 7.35
CA ASP A 56 -6.81 -0.31 8.39
C ASP A 56 -7.22 -1.77 8.47
N VAL A 57 -7.12 -2.37 9.67
CA VAL A 57 -7.50 -3.76 9.90
C VAL A 57 -8.56 -3.79 10.99
N GLN A 58 -9.71 -4.38 10.69
CA GLN A 58 -10.75 -4.67 11.67
C GLN A 58 -11.01 -6.18 11.66
N THR A 59 -11.16 -6.78 12.83
CA THR A 59 -11.40 -8.22 12.92
C THR A 59 -12.29 -8.52 14.09
N ASP A 60 -13.39 -9.20 13.80
CA ASP A 60 -14.16 -9.98 14.75
C ASP A 60 -13.97 -11.45 14.38
N TYR A 61 -13.20 -12.17 15.20
CA TYR A 61 -12.81 -13.55 14.93
C TYR A 61 -13.98 -14.53 14.76
N ASP A 62 -15.18 -14.14 15.18
CA ASP A 62 -16.37 -14.97 15.06
C ASP A 62 -17.20 -14.64 13.81
N THR A 63 -17.00 -13.46 13.19
CA THR A 63 -17.95 -12.96 12.17
C THR A 63 -17.31 -12.33 10.94
N PHE A 64 -16.28 -11.48 11.08
CA PHE A 64 -15.72 -10.77 9.94
C PHE A 64 -14.23 -10.39 10.06
N MET A 65 -13.57 -10.26 8.91
CA MET A 65 -12.25 -9.65 8.77
C MET A 65 -12.27 -8.59 7.68
N THR A 66 -11.80 -7.38 8.01
CA THR A 66 -11.50 -6.35 7.03
C THR A 66 -10.02 -5.98 7.02
N MET A 67 -9.47 -5.75 5.83
CA MET A 67 -8.13 -5.20 5.64
C MET A 67 -8.14 -4.30 4.41
N ASN A 68 -8.27 -3.00 4.63
CA ASN A 68 -8.40 -2.01 3.56
C ASN A 68 -7.34 -0.92 3.74
N TYR A 69 -7.03 -0.21 2.68
CA TYR A 69 -6.20 0.98 2.67
C TYR A 69 -7.06 2.21 2.95
N LYS A 70 -6.52 3.18 3.70
CA LYS A 70 -7.23 4.42 4.04
C LYS A 70 -7.26 5.42 2.89
N SER A 71 -6.29 5.33 1.99
CA SER A 71 -6.06 6.34 0.96
C SER A 71 -6.29 5.87 -0.46
N MET A 72 -6.51 4.58 -0.68
CA MET A 72 -6.61 3.96 -2.00
C MET A 72 -7.95 3.24 -2.13
N ASP A 73 -8.49 3.20 -3.34
CA ASP A 73 -9.68 2.45 -3.73
C ASP A 73 -9.33 1.39 -4.79
N GLU A 74 -10.27 0.50 -5.13
CA GLU A 74 -10.10 -0.48 -6.22
C GLU A 74 -9.67 0.18 -7.54
N GLY A 75 -8.63 -0.38 -8.17
CA GLY A 75 -8.06 0.11 -9.43
C GLY A 75 -6.97 1.16 -9.26
N ASP A 76 -6.78 1.72 -8.07
CA ASP A 76 -5.65 2.60 -7.78
C ASP A 76 -4.31 1.87 -7.89
N ARG A 77 -3.24 2.63 -8.15
CA ARG A 77 -1.89 2.08 -8.32
C ARG A 77 -0.99 2.48 -7.16
N LEU A 78 -0.38 1.50 -6.54
CA LEU A 78 0.66 1.68 -5.54
C LEU A 78 2.04 1.51 -6.19
N ILE A 79 2.83 2.57 -6.17
CA ILE A 79 4.27 2.53 -6.46
C ILE A 79 5.00 2.43 -5.13
N PHE A 80 5.26 1.21 -4.70
CA PHE A 80 6.02 0.92 -3.49
C PHE A 80 7.51 1.11 -3.74
N MET A 81 8.19 1.91 -2.92
CA MET A 81 9.63 2.16 -3.05
C MET A 81 10.32 2.07 -1.70
N ASP A 82 11.21 1.09 -1.53
CA ASP A 82 11.93 0.89 -0.28
C ASP A 82 13.19 0.04 -0.46
N THR A 83 13.96 -0.12 0.62
CA THR A 83 15.20 -0.89 0.67
C THR A 83 14.95 -2.30 1.20
N ILE A 84 15.39 -3.32 0.45
CA ILE A 84 15.22 -4.72 0.85
C ILE A 84 15.93 -4.97 2.18
N SER A 85 15.16 -5.42 3.18
CA SER A 85 15.67 -5.76 4.52
C SER A 85 16.01 -7.24 4.67
N SER A 86 15.28 -8.10 3.98
CA SER A 86 15.53 -9.55 3.91
C SER A 86 15.04 -10.10 2.57
N ILE A 87 15.71 -11.12 2.06
CA ILE A 87 15.32 -11.84 0.85
C ILE A 87 15.70 -13.31 1.00
N ARG A 88 14.78 -14.22 0.65
CA ARG A 88 15.04 -15.67 0.63
C ARG A 88 14.16 -16.38 -0.40
N PHE A 89 14.70 -17.45 -0.98
CA PHE A 89 13.93 -18.35 -1.85
C PHE A 89 13.26 -19.44 -1.00
N LEU A 90 11.96 -19.66 -1.23
CA LEU A 90 11.13 -20.65 -0.59
C LEU A 90 10.85 -21.78 -1.59
N ASN A 91 11.59 -22.87 -1.49
CA ASN A 91 11.49 -24.00 -2.44
C ASN A 91 10.07 -24.61 -2.49
N ASP A 92 9.38 -24.67 -1.35
CA ASP A 92 8.09 -25.37 -1.22
C ASP A 92 6.96 -24.72 -2.02
N VAL A 93 7.07 -23.42 -2.29
CA VAL A 93 6.08 -22.61 -3.02
C VAL A 93 6.66 -21.98 -4.29
N ASP A 94 7.87 -22.39 -4.67
CA ASP A 94 8.64 -21.83 -5.80
C ASP A 94 8.58 -20.30 -5.88
N ALA A 95 8.83 -19.63 -4.75
CA ALA A 95 8.70 -18.19 -4.63
C ALA A 95 9.85 -17.56 -3.86
N THR A 96 10.23 -16.33 -4.23
CA THR A 96 11.13 -15.49 -3.45
C THR A 96 10.34 -14.57 -2.55
N GLU A 97 10.58 -14.66 -1.25
CA GLU A 97 10.07 -13.75 -0.24
C GLU A 97 11.01 -12.55 -0.11
N ILE A 98 10.48 -11.34 -0.23
CA ILE A 98 11.18 -10.08 0.01
C ILE A 98 10.47 -9.33 1.14
N THR A 99 11.21 -9.01 2.18
CA THR A 99 10.69 -8.28 3.35
C THR A 99 11.34 -6.91 3.48
N PHE A 100 10.50 -5.93 3.78
CA PHE A 100 10.87 -4.56 4.08
C PHE A 100 10.49 -4.25 5.53
N ARG A 101 11.41 -3.67 6.31
CA ARG A 101 11.23 -3.46 7.75
C ARG A 101 11.26 -1.99 8.11
N ILE A 102 10.44 -1.60 9.07
CA ILE A 102 10.50 -0.32 9.77
C ILE A 102 10.70 -0.53 11.25
N THR A 103 11.51 0.32 11.87
CA THR A 103 11.65 0.36 13.33
C THR A 103 10.50 1.14 13.94
N VAL A 104 9.84 0.57 14.95
CA VAL A 104 8.74 1.21 15.68
C VAL A 104 9.10 1.25 17.17
N GLY A 105 9.41 2.45 17.67
CA GLY A 105 9.90 2.62 19.04
C GLY A 105 11.32 2.08 19.24
N GLU A 106 11.70 1.82 20.50
CA GLU A 106 13.07 1.41 20.85
C GLU A 106 13.36 -0.07 20.56
N THR A 107 12.34 -0.93 20.56
CA THR A 107 12.52 -2.39 20.45
C THR A 107 11.58 -3.06 19.44
N GLY A 108 10.64 -2.32 18.87
CA GLY A 108 9.66 -2.86 17.93
C GLY A 108 10.13 -2.74 16.48
N TRP A 109 9.66 -3.66 15.66
CA TRP A 109 9.71 -3.52 14.21
C TRP A 109 8.39 -3.97 13.61
N LYS A 110 8.07 -3.40 12.45
CA LYS A 110 6.98 -3.83 11.58
C LYS A 110 7.57 -4.17 10.22
N ALA A 111 6.86 -4.99 9.46
CA ALA A 111 7.32 -5.42 8.16
C ALA A 111 6.19 -5.57 7.17
N ILE A 112 6.53 -5.36 5.90
CA ILE A 112 5.70 -5.71 4.76
C ILE A 112 6.50 -6.72 3.95
N THR A 113 5.84 -7.80 3.54
CA THR A 113 6.45 -8.90 2.80
C THR A 113 5.72 -9.09 1.49
N PHE A 114 6.48 -9.22 0.42
CA PHE A 114 5.99 -9.54 -0.91
C PHE A 114 6.59 -10.87 -1.37
N PHE A 115 5.81 -11.64 -2.12
CA PHE A 115 6.23 -12.91 -2.71
C PHE A 115 6.28 -12.76 -4.22
N PHE A 116 7.37 -13.19 -4.83
CA PHE A 116 7.57 -13.17 -6.28
C PHE A 116 7.79 -14.58 -6.80
N THR A 117 7.24 -14.89 -7.96
CA THR A 117 7.40 -16.20 -8.61
C THR A 117 8.87 -16.50 -8.91
N GLY A 118 9.30 -17.71 -8.57
CA GLY A 118 10.63 -18.23 -8.86
C GLY A 118 11.75 -17.70 -7.95
N ASN A 119 12.97 -18.13 -8.23
CA ASN A 119 14.17 -17.72 -7.50
C ASN A 119 14.83 -16.48 -8.14
N ILE A 120 14.66 -15.31 -7.51
CA ILE A 120 15.26 -14.04 -7.96
C ILE A 120 16.42 -13.56 -7.08
N THR A 121 16.94 -14.41 -6.18
CA THR A 121 17.98 -14.00 -5.21
C THR A 121 19.34 -13.70 -5.82
N SER A 122 19.56 -14.03 -7.10
CA SER A 122 20.74 -13.61 -7.86
C SER A 122 20.61 -12.19 -8.43
N SER A 123 19.38 -11.72 -8.63
CA SER A 123 19.09 -10.42 -9.25
C SER A 123 18.92 -9.31 -8.21
N TYR A 124 18.39 -9.66 -7.04
CA TYR A 124 18.14 -8.76 -5.91
C TYR A 124 18.86 -9.24 -4.66
N LYS A 125 19.29 -8.30 -3.82
CA LYS A 125 19.96 -8.58 -2.54
C LYS A 125 19.53 -7.59 -1.45
N ILE A 126 19.84 -7.93 -0.21
CA ILE A 126 19.69 -7.02 0.94
C ILE A 126 20.38 -5.69 0.63
N SER A 127 19.75 -4.59 1.03
CA SER A 127 20.17 -3.20 0.79
C SER A 127 19.99 -2.68 -0.64
N ASP A 128 19.48 -3.46 -1.58
CA ASP A 128 19.02 -2.90 -2.86
C ASP A 128 17.79 -2.02 -2.62
N PHE A 129 17.79 -0.82 -3.22
CA PHE A 129 16.62 0.05 -3.29
C PHE A 129 15.81 -0.34 -4.52
N VAL A 130 14.53 -0.64 -4.32
CA VAL A 130 13.66 -1.18 -5.38
C VAL A 130 12.37 -0.39 -5.50
N ARG A 131 11.77 -0.46 -6.69
CA ARG A 131 10.40 -0.02 -6.98
C ARG A 131 9.56 -1.26 -7.30
N ILE A 132 8.39 -1.37 -6.68
CA ILE A 132 7.38 -2.39 -6.96
C ILE A 132 6.10 -1.65 -7.36
N THR A 133 5.50 -2.02 -8.48
CA THR A 133 4.26 -1.41 -8.97
C THR A 133 3.11 -2.38 -8.82
N LEU A 134 2.06 -1.96 -8.13
CA LEU A 134 0.93 -2.80 -7.73
C LEU A 134 -0.39 -2.11 -8.06
N THR A 135 -1.43 -2.89 -8.26
CA THR A 135 -2.79 -2.41 -8.52
C THR A 135 -3.70 -2.89 -7.40
N ILE A 136 -4.48 -1.99 -6.80
CA ILE A 136 -5.40 -2.33 -5.72
C ILE A 136 -6.60 -3.10 -6.29
N LYS A 137 -6.93 -4.23 -5.67
CA LYS A 137 -8.10 -5.05 -5.98
C LYS A 137 -8.93 -5.23 -4.71
N HIS A 138 -10.20 -4.86 -4.79
CA HIS A 138 -11.15 -5.11 -3.71
C HIS A 138 -11.78 -6.49 -3.87
N VAL A 139 -11.77 -7.29 -2.81
CA VAL A 139 -12.33 -8.64 -2.80
C VAL A 139 -13.22 -8.81 -1.59
N THR A 140 -14.44 -9.29 -1.82
CA THR A 140 -15.37 -9.72 -0.78
C THR A 140 -15.67 -11.20 -0.94
N MET A 141 -15.61 -11.95 0.16
CA MET A 141 -15.81 -13.40 0.20
C MET A 141 -16.62 -13.76 1.44
N SER A 142 -17.62 -14.64 1.30
CA SER A 142 -18.43 -15.11 2.44
C SER A 142 -18.06 -16.51 2.89
N ASP A 143 -18.19 -16.81 4.18
CA ASP A 143 -17.93 -18.16 4.72
C ASP A 143 -16.50 -18.66 4.43
N VAL A 144 -15.51 -17.78 4.52
CA VAL A 144 -14.09 -18.18 4.53
C VAL A 144 -13.78 -18.67 5.94
N GLN A 145 -13.81 -20.00 6.12
CA GLN A 145 -13.67 -20.63 7.44
C GLN A 145 -14.70 -20.12 8.47
N GLY A 146 -15.94 -19.86 8.03
CA GLY A 146 -17.01 -19.36 8.89
C GLY A 146 -17.03 -17.84 9.10
N MET A 147 -16.18 -17.07 8.41
CA MET A 147 -16.13 -15.60 8.50
C MET A 147 -16.41 -14.95 7.15
N ASP A 148 -17.00 -13.75 7.17
CA ASP A 148 -17.03 -12.87 6.00
C ASP A 148 -15.70 -12.09 5.92
N VAL A 149 -15.11 -12.03 4.72
CA VAL A 149 -13.82 -11.39 4.46
C VAL A 149 -14.02 -10.28 3.44
N ASP A 150 -13.55 -9.08 3.76
CA ASP A 150 -13.64 -7.88 2.93
C ASP A 150 -12.26 -7.19 2.94
N ILE A 151 -11.48 -7.42 1.88
CA ILE A 151 -10.06 -7.08 1.85
C ILE A 151 -9.66 -6.39 0.55
N GLU A 152 -8.70 -5.50 0.65
CA GLU A 152 -7.93 -4.99 -0.47
C GLU A 152 -6.61 -5.75 -0.61
N ILE A 153 -6.46 -6.44 -1.74
CA ILE A 153 -5.28 -7.19 -2.15
C ILE A 153 -4.67 -6.52 -3.38
N PHE A 154 -3.47 -6.95 -3.79
CA PHE A 154 -2.89 -6.56 -5.07
C PHE A 154 -3.40 -7.46 -6.19
N ASP A 155 -3.85 -6.89 -7.30
CA ASP A 155 -4.35 -7.63 -8.47
C ASP A 155 -3.29 -8.62 -8.99
N GLU A 156 -2.02 -8.23 -8.94
CA GLU A 156 -0.87 -9.06 -9.33
C GLU A 156 -0.67 -10.30 -8.43
N ALA A 157 -1.27 -10.31 -7.25
CA ALA A 157 -1.23 -11.39 -6.28
C ALA A 157 -2.57 -12.13 -6.15
N TRP A 158 -3.58 -11.74 -6.93
CA TRP A 158 -4.90 -12.38 -6.92
C TRP A 158 -5.03 -13.35 -8.09
N GLU A 159 -5.42 -14.60 -7.80
CA GLU A 159 -5.68 -15.62 -8.83
C GLU A 159 -7.19 -15.91 -8.92
N SER A 160 -7.76 -16.42 -7.83
CA SER A 160 -9.19 -16.66 -7.69
C SER A 160 -9.58 -16.81 -6.22
N GLU A 161 -10.88 -16.74 -5.95
CA GLU A 161 -11.42 -17.02 -4.62
C GLU A 161 -11.15 -18.48 -4.19
N GLU A 162 -11.25 -19.45 -5.11
CA GLU A 162 -10.98 -20.86 -4.83
C GLU A 162 -9.52 -21.08 -4.38
N TYR A 163 -8.58 -20.44 -5.08
CA TYR A 163 -7.17 -20.49 -4.70
C TYR A 163 -6.93 -19.84 -3.36
N TYR A 164 -7.47 -18.64 -3.14
CA TYR A 164 -7.34 -17.93 -1.87
C TYR A 164 -7.81 -18.81 -0.70
N ARG A 165 -9.00 -19.41 -0.81
CA ARG A 165 -9.59 -20.28 0.21
C ARG A 165 -8.72 -21.51 0.49
N SER A 166 -8.19 -22.13 -0.55
CA SER A 166 -7.36 -23.33 -0.41
C SER A 166 -5.93 -23.03 0.09
N HIS A 167 -5.47 -21.78 -0.01
CA HIS A 167 -4.10 -21.38 0.33
C HIS A 167 -4.01 -20.37 1.49
N MET A 168 -5.12 -19.99 2.13
CA MET A 168 -5.12 -18.99 3.21
C MET A 168 -4.21 -19.37 4.39
N THR A 169 -3.99 -20.66 4.64
CA THR A 169 -3.12 -21.17 5.72
C THR A 169 -1.67 -21.37 5.29
N THR A 170 -1.32 -21.06 4.04
CA THR A 170 0.05 -21.18 3.53
C THR A 170 0.88 -19.94 3.90
N LEU A 171 2.18 -19.97 3.57
CA LEU A 171 3.10 -18.86 3.85
C LEU A 171 2.71 -17.54 3.15
N THR A 172 1.94 -17.60 2.06
CA THR A 172 1.51 -16.41 1.31
C THR A 172 0.16 -15.87 1.76
N GLY A 173 -0.50 -16.51 2.73
CA GLY A 173 -1.77 -16.04 3.27
C GLY A 173 -2.92 -16.03 2.25
N GLY A 174 -2.90 -16.95 1.28
CA GLY A 174 -3.91 -17.04 0.22
C GLY A 174 -3.55 -16.29 -1.06
N SER A 175 -2.55 -15.41 -1.01
CA SER A 175 -2.08 -14.67 -2.19
C SER A 175 -1.21 -15.54 -3.10
N TYR A 176 -1.30 -15.30 -4.41
CA TYR A 176 -0.43 -15.90 -5.41
C TYR A 176 0.90 -15.12 -5.48
N PRO A 177 2.07 -15.78 -5.66
CA PRO A 177 3.33 -15.08 -5.86
C PRO A 177 3.30 -14.21 -7.12
N MET A 178 3.62 -12.93 -6.98
CA MET A 178 3.53 -11.94 -8.05
C MET A 178 4.55 -12.19 -9.17
N PRO A 179 4.30 -11.73 -10.40
CA PRO A 179 5.28 -11.83 -11.47
C PRO A 179 6.51 -10.95 -11.19
N ILE A 180 7.67 -11.30 -11.76
CA ILE A 180 8.94 -10.64 -11.46
C ILE A 180 9.13 -9.29 -12.16
N ASP A 181 8.32 -8.99 -13.17
CA ASP A 181 8.44 -7.80 -14.01
C ASP A 181 7.89 -6.53 -13.35
N ILE A 182 7.15 -6.66 -12.25
CA ILE A 182 6.63 -5.52 -11.48
C ILE A 182 7.64 -4.94 -10.49
N ILE A 183 8.76 -5.62 -10.25
CA ILE A 183 9.83 -5.20 -9.35
C ILE A 183 11.09 -4.83 -10.14
N GLU A 184 11.67 -3.67 -9.83
CA GLU A 184 12.92 -3.24 -10.45
C GLU A 184 13.86 -2.60 -9.43
N LYS A 185 15.16 -2.67 -9.72
CA LYS A 185 16.20 -2.00 -8.95
C LYS A 185 16.36 -0.58 -9.45
N ILE A 186 16.48 0.37 -8.53
CA ILE A 186 16.64 1.80 -8.81
C ILE A 186 18.10 2.22 -8.61
#